data_AF-A0A2N5EDJ4-F1
#
_entry.id   AF-A0A2N5EDJ4-F1
#
_cell.length_a   1.000
_cell.length_b   1.000
_cell.length_c   1.000
_cell.angle_alpha   90.00
_cell.angle_beta   90.00
_cell.angle_gamma   90.00
#
_symmetry.space_group_name_H-M   'P 1'
#
loop_
_entity.id
_entity.type
_entity.pdbx_description
1 polymer ?
#
loop_
_entity_poly.entity_id
_entity_poly.type
_entity_poly.pdbx_seq_one_letter_code
_entity_poly.pdbx_strand_id
1 'polypeptide(L)' 'MLATAVVIGVACIALYLLALNSYCDQGGNFTLGMCSVTSFIPW' A
#
# COMPACT_ATOMS: atom_id res chain seq x y z
N MET A 1 -1.86 21.06 14.22
CA MET A 1 -0.81 20.93 13.18
C MET A 1 -0.27 19.50 13.09
N LEU A 2 0.14 18.88 14.20
CA LEU A 2 0.62 17.48 14.20
C LEU A 2 -0.44 16.46 13.75
N ALA A 3 -1.67 16.58 14.28
CA ALA A 3 -2.77 15.66 13.94
C ALA A 3 -3.10 15.67 12.44
N THR A 4 -3.09 16.84 11.81
CA THR A 4 -3.31 16.95 10.36
C THR A 4 -2.21 16.28 9.56
N ALA A 5 -0.94 16.45 9.94
CA ALA A 5 0.18 15.79 9.29
C ALA A 5 0.11 14.25 9.44
N VAL A 6 -0.31 13.75 10.60
CA VAL A 6 -0.51 12.32 10.84
C VAL A 6 -1.63 11.77 9.95
N VAL A 7 -2.77 12.45 9.89
CA VAL A 7 -3.89 12.02 9.03
C VAL A 7 -3.50 11.99 7.56
N ILE A 8 -2.79 13.02 7.08
CA ILE A 8 -2.29 13.07 5.70
C ILE A 8 -1.30 11.92 5.45
N GLY A 9 -0.37 11.68 6.38
CA GLY A 9 0.60 10.59 6.27
C GLY A 9 -0.07 9.21 6.18
N VAL A 10 -1.06 8.95 7.04
CA VAL A 10 -1.82 7.70 7.03
C VAL A 10 -2.60 7.55 5.72
N ALA A 11 -3.23 8.62 5.24
CA ALA A 11 -3.97 8.59 3.96
C ALA A 11 -3.04 8.30 2.77
N CYS A 12 -1.86 8.90 2.72
CA CYS A 12 -0.87 8.61 1.67
C CYS A 12 -0.40 7.16 1.70
N ILE A 13 -0.13 6.60 2.89
CA ILE A 13 0.29 5.20 3.04
C ILE A 13 -0.84 4.26 2.59
N ALA A 14 -2.09 4.52 3.00
CA ALA A 14 -3.24 3.72 2.60
C ALA A 14 -3.45 3.71 1.08
N LEU A 15 -3.37 4.87 0.43
CA LEU A 15 -3.50 4.99 -1.03
C LEU A 15 -2.35 4.30 -1.78
N TYR A 16 -1.13 4.36 -1.23
CA TYR A 16 0.05 3.70 -1.79
C TYR A 16 -0.11 2.16 -1.77
N LEU A 17 -0.56 1.61 -0.64
CA LEU A 17 -0.81 0.17 -0.50
C LEU A 17 -1.95 -0.31 -1.42
N LEU A 18 -3.02 0.49 -1.54
CA LEU A 18 -4.14 0.17 -2.43
C LEU A 18 -3.70 0.12 -3.90
N ALA A 19 -2.89 1.09 -4.34
CA ALA A 19 -2.32 1.11 -5.67
C ALA A 19 -1.43 -0.12 -5.90
N LEU A 20 -0.54 -0.43 -4.96
CA LEU A 20 0.31 -1.63 -5.00
C LEU A 20 -0.51 -2.91 -5.19
N ASN A 21 -1.66 -3.05 -4.51
CA ASN A 21 -2.49 -4.25 -4.69
C ASN A 21 -3.04 -4.38 -6.11
N SER A 22 -3.59 -3.28 -6.64
CA SER A 22 -4.14 -3.26 -7.99
C SER A 22 -3.07 -3.63 -9.01
N TYR A 23 -1.84 -3.19 -8.78
CA TYR A 23 -0.68 -3.55 -9.56
C TYR A 23 -0.31 -5.04 -9.43
N CYS A 24 -0.31 -5.60 -8.21
CA CYS A 24 -0.05 -7.02 -7.96
C CYS A 24 -1.11 -7.94 -8.60
N ASP A 25 -2.39 -7.57 -8.51
CA ASP A 25 -3.53 -8.33 -9.07
C ASP A 25 -3.45 -8.44 -10.60
N GLN A 26 -2.89 -7.42 -11.25
CA GLN A 26 -2.67 -7.39 -12.71
C GLN A 26 -1.46 -8.23 -13.17
N GLY A 27 -0.83 -9.02 -12.29
CA GLY A 27 0.28 -9.91 -12.65
C GLY A 27 1.57 -9.18 -13.02
N GLY A 28 1.73 -7.93 -12.59
CA GLY A 28 2.99 -7.21 -12.74
C GLY A 28 4.11 -7.90 -11.93
N ASN A 29 5.30 -8.00 -12.50
CA ASN A 29 6.44 -8.66 -11.86
C ASN A 29 7.10 -7.68 -10.88
N PHE A 30 6.57 -7.58 -9.66
CA PHE A 30 7.08 -6.66 -8.63
C PHE A 30 8.29 -7.25 -7.92
N THR A 31 9.46 -6.84 -8.41
CA THR A 31 10.85 -7.24 -8.08
C THR A 31 11.26 -7.36 -6.59
N LEU A 32 10.42 -7.07 -5.60
CA LEU A 32 10.86 -6.94 -4.19
C LEU A 32 9.96 -7.60 -3.13
N GLY A 33 9.07 -8.52 -3.48
CA GLY A 33 8.32 -9.32 -2.49
C GLY A 33 7.21 -8.59 -1.72
N MET A 34 6.97 -7.29 -2.01
CA MET A 34 5.89 -6.53 -1.37
C MET A 34 4.50 -7.08 -1.66
N CYS A 35 4.23 -7.65 -2.84
CA CYS A 35 2.97 -8.33 -3.13
C CYS A 35 2.70 -9.54 -2.18
N SER A 36 3.76 -10.22 -1.74
CA SER A 36 3.64 -11.32 -0.78
C SER A 36 3.39 -10.82 0.64
N VAL A 37 3.92 -9.65 1.01
CA VAL A 37 3.68 -9.02 2.32
C VAL A 37 2.27 -8.43 2.38
N THR A 38 1.79 -7.81 1.30
CA THR A 38 0.42 -7.30 1.20
C THR A 38 -0.61 -8.43 1.12
N SER A 39 -0.28 -9.59 0.54
CA SER A 39 -1.12 -10.80 0.62
C SER A 39 -1.33 -11.30 2.05
N PHE A 40 -0.42 -11.00 2.98
CA PHE A 40 -0.52 -11.42 4.37
C PHE A 40 -1.30 -10.42 5.24
N ILE A 41 -1.55 -9.21 4.74
CA ILE A 41 -2.29 -8.16 5.41
C ILE A 41 -3.72 -8.22 4.86
N PRO A 42 -4.69 -8.76 5.62
CA PRO A 42 -6.06 -8.89 5.16
C PRO A 42 -6.74 -7.53 5.32
N TRP A 43 -6.65 -6.68 4.32
CA TRP A 43 -7.66 -5.63 4.17
C TRP A 43 -8.81 -6.15 3.32
#